data_AF-A0A3Q9GI39-F1
#
_entry.id   AF-A0A3Q9GI39-F1
#
_cell.length_a   1.000
_cell.length_b   1.000
_cell.length_c   1.000
_cell.angle_alpha   90.00
_cell.angle_beta   90.00
_cell.angle_gamma   90.00
#
_symmetry.space_group_name_H-M   'P 1'
#
loop_
_entity.id
_entity.type
_entity.pdbx_description
1 polymer ?
#
loop_
_entity_poly.entity_id
_entity_poly.type
_entity_poly.pdbx_seq_one_letter_code
_entity_poly.pdbx_strand_id
1 'polypeptide(L)'
;MPSHTDLVARIGEAGALPANRPIDHARRITTGGTIGAFFGTLVALFWLVGRVSIAKTAVVLIPSLVLLAAFVVVWKVIKEERSAESVPVVARTLATSESPYSRYIKTGSNKGLLVPVVVQPVDGSDPFRSVILLRQTGSYQVREPAVGTLLMLQQVERGMGELANIAQVTPEQEALRERLARHPRQLSNRAPALPMRRGSLERKPASAALEWWLSVAAGAGLVILFA
;
A
#
# COMPACT_ATOMS: atom_id res chain seq x y z
N MET A 1 -0.22 19.80 -18.74
CA MET A 1 1.22 19.94 -18.42
C MET A 1 1.39 19.63 -16.94
N PRO A 2 2.12 18.56 -16.55
CA PRO A 2 2.42 18.33 -15.15
C PRO A 2 3.28 19.51 -14.68
N SER A 3 2.75 20.31 -13.76
CA SER A 3 3.45 21.48 -13.25
C SER A 3 4.76 21.03 -12.59
N HIS A 4 5.80 21.86 -12.66
CA HIS A 4 7.06 21.60 -11.97
C HIS A 4 6.93 21.59 -10.43
N THR A 5 5.70 21.56 -9.89
CA THR A 5 5.34 21.92 -8.53
C THR A 5 5.00 20.71 -7.64
N ASP A 6 4.70 19.55 -8.23
CA ASP A 6 4.28 18.36 -7.46
C ASP A 6 5.43 17.34 -7.33
N LEU A 7 6.30 17.53 -6.34
CA LEU A 7 7.43 16.65 -6.02
C LEU A 7 6.95 15.28 -5.49
N VAL A 8 5.95 15.26 -4.61
CA VAL A 8 5.40 14.02 -4.03
C VAL A 8 4.68 13.21 -5.08
N ALA A 9 3.85 13.86 -5.90
CA ALA A 9 3.18 13.18 -7.01
C ALA A 9 4.19 12.57 -7.98
N ARG A 10 5.26 13.30 -8.33
CA ARG A 10 6.30 12.77 -9.23
C ARG A 10 7.09 11.62 -8.63
N ILE A 11 7.48 11.69 -7.37
CA ILE A 11 8.18 10.55 -6.72
C ILE A 11 7.23 9.34 -6.65
N GLY A 12 5.95 9.58 -6.30
CA GLY A 12 4.95 8.53 -6.24
C GLY A 12 4.63 7.91 -7.61
N GLU A 13 4.54 8.71 -8.66
CA GLU A 13 4.24 8.23 -10.03
C GLU A 13 5.45 7.60 -10.71
N ALA A 14 6.64 8.20 -10.57
CA ALA A 14 7.87 7.67 -11.17
C ALA A 14 8.31 6.34 -10.55
N GLY A 15 7.89 6.08 -9.30
CA GLY A 15 8.22 4.84 -8.59
C GLY A 15 7.12 3.78 -8.61
N ALA A 16 5.86 4.08 -8.91
CA ALA A 16 4.80 3.10 -8.65
C ALA A 16 4.86 1.87 -9.57
N LEU A 17 5.27 0.72 -9.03
CA LEU A 17 5.11 -0.57 -9.70
C LEU A 17 3.63 -0.97 -9.71
N PRO A 18 3.12 -1.50 -10.83
CA PRO A 18 1.75 -1.99 -10.88
C PRO A 18 1.56 -3.19 -9.94
N ALA A 19 0.37 -3.29 -9.34
CA ALA A 19 0.00 -4.40 -8.44
C ALA A 19 -0.36 -5.66 -9.25
N ASN A 20 0.61 -6.18 -10.02
CA ASN A 20 0.47 -7.28 -10.98
C ASN A 20 1.26 -8.54 -10.56
N ARG A 21 1.63 -8.67 -9.28
CA ARG A 21 2.28 -9.91 -8.83
C ARG A 21 1.23 -11.03 -8.73
N PRO A 22 1.60 -12.31 -8.87
CA PRO A 22 0.66 -13.42 -8.73
C PRO A 22 -0.16 -13.37 -7.43
N ILE A 23 0.46 -12.94 -6.33
CA ILE A 23 -0.20 -12.71 -5.04
C ILE A 23 -1.23 -11.57 -5.07
N ASP A 24 -0.96 -10.49 -5.83
CA ASP A 24 -1.87 -9.35 -5.96
C ASP A 24 -3.12 -9.78 -6.74
N HIS A 25 -2.95 -10.57 -7.80
CA HIS A 25 -4.06 -11.18 -8.55
C HIS A 25 -4.93 -12.08 -7.65
N ALA A 26 -4.29 -13.02 -6.93
CA ALA A 26 -5.01 -13.94 -6.04
C ALA A 26 -5.83 -13.19 -4.97
N ARG A 27 -5.24 -12.17 -4.33
CA ARG A 27 -5.94 -11.34 -3.33
C ARG A 27 -7.10 -10.59 -3.96
N ARG A 28 -6.90 -9.99 -5.14
CA ARG A 28 -7.93 -9.21 -5.83
C ARG A 28 -9.11 -10.07 -6.26
N ILE A 29 -8.86 -11.22 -6.90
CA ILE A 29 -9.89 -12.17 -7.33
C ILE A 29 -10.69 -12.66 -6.12
N THR A 30 -10.00 -13.09 -5.07
CA THR A 30 -10.66 -13.67 -3.91
C THR A 30 -11.48 -12.64 -3.13
N THR A 31 -10.93 -11.42 -2.96
CA THR A 31 -11.67 -10.32 -2.31
C THR A 31 -12.88 -9.91 -3.14
N GLY A 32 -12.69 -9.71 -4.46
CA GLY A 32 -13.76 -9.37 -5.38
C GLY A 32 -14.88 -10.41 -5.39
N GLY A 33 -14.52 -11.69 -5.52
CA GLY A 33 -15.46 -12.82 -5.48
C GLY A 33 -16.23 -12.90 -4.16
N THR A 34 -15.57 -12.67 -3.02
CA THR A 34 -16.23 -12.66 -1.70
C THR A 34 -17.25 -11.53 -1.59
N ILE A 35 -16.89 -10.32 -2.02
CA ILE A 35 -17.83 -9.19 -2.05
C ILE A 35 -18.99 -9.47 -2.99
N GLY A 36 -18.70 -10.02 -4.17
CA GLY A 36 -19.69 -10.45 -5.15
C GLY A 36 -20.70 -11.43 -4.55
N ALA A 37 -20.22 -12.51 -3.94
CA ALA A 37 -21.07 -13.51 -3.31
C ALA A 37 -21.90 -12.96 -2.16
N PHE A 38 -21.34 -12.05 -1.34
CA PHE A 38 -22.12 -11.36 -0.31
C PHE A 38 -23.31 -10.61 -0.90
N PHE A 39 -23.09 -9.79 -1.93
CA PHE A 39 -24.20 -9.08 -2.59
C PHE A 39 -25.15 -10.02 -3.34
N GLY A 40 -24.63 -11.06 -4.00
CA GLY A 40 -25.44 -12.10 -4.64
C GLY A 40 -26.36 -12.81 -3.64
N THR A 41 -25.86 -13.09 -2.44
CA THR A 41 -26.65 -13.67 -1.34
C THR A 41 -27.77 -12.74 -0.91
N LEU A 42 -27.49 -11.44 -0.74
CA LEU A 42 -28.52 -10.47 -0.40
C LEU A 42 -29.62 -10.42 -1.46
N VAL A 43 -29.25 -10.34 -2.75
CA VAL A 43 -30.19 -10.32 -3.87
C VAL A 43 -31.03 -11.61 -3.92
N ALA A 44 -30.37 -12.77 -3.80
CA ALA A 44 -31.03 -14.07 -3.76
C ALA A 44 -32.02 -14.16 -2.59
N LEU A 45 -31.61 -13.78 -1.38
CA LEU A 45 -32.48 -13.77 -0.21
C LEU A 45 -33.69 -12.86 -0.43
N PHE A 46 -33.50 -11.65 -0.95
CA PHE A 46 -34.59 -10.73 -1.30
C PHE A 46 -35.56 -11.33 -2.32
N TRP A 47 -35.05 -11.99 -3.37
CA TRP A 47 -35.87 -12.62 -4.41
C TRP A 47 -36.66 -13.83 -3.87
N LEU A 48 -36.11 -14.52 -2.89
CA LEU A 48 -36.66 -15.74 -2.31
C LEU A 48 -37.51 -15.49 -1.05
N VAL A 49 -37.64 -14.23 -0.58
CA VAL A 49 -38.48 -13.87 0.57
C VAL A 49 -39.91 -14.37 0.34
N GLY A 50 -40.39 -15.20 1.26
CA GLY A 50 -41.74 -15.75 1.25
C GLY A 50 -41.94 -17.00 0.37
N ARG A 51 -40.93 -17.45 -0.38
CA ARG A 51 -41.02 -18.63 -1.27
C ARG A 51 -40.25 -19.85 -0.77
N VAL A 52 -39.43 -19.69 0.28
CA VAL A 52 -38.40 -20.67 0.62
C VAL A 52 -38.42 -20.99 2.12
N SER A 53 -38.42 -22.28 2.46
CA SER A 53 -38.32 -22.74 3.85
C SER A 53 -36.92 -22.47 4.40
N ILE A 54 -36.81 -22.34 5.73
CA ILE A 54 -35.54 -22.08 6.44
C ILE A 54 -34.41 -23.02 5.99
N ALA A 55 -34.72 -24.29 5.70
CA ALA A 55 -33.75 -25.29 5.24
C ALA A 55 -33.14 -24.94 3.87
N LYS A 56 -33.93 -24.43 2.93
CA LYS A 56 -33.43 -24.01 1.61
C LYS A 56 -32.69 -22.67 1.69
N THR A 57 -33.09 -21.78 2.58
CA THR A 57 -32.34 -20.54 2.88
C THR A 57 -30.92 -20.85 3.39
N ALA A 58 -30.75 -21.92 4.17
CA ALA A 58 -29.43 -22.36 4.63
C ALA A 58 -28.52 -22.86 3.50
N VAL A 59 -29.09 -23.45 2.44
CA VAL A 59 -28.33 -23.90 1.26
C VAL A 59 -27.74 -22.72 0.50
N VAL A 60 -28.47 -21.60 0.38
CA VAL A 60 -28.00 -20.36 -0.28
C VAL A 60 -26.77 -19.75 0.42
N LEU A 61 -26.56 -20.05 1.70
CA LEU A 61 -25.40 -19.56 2.46
C LEU A 61 -24.11 -20.35 2.20
N ILE A 62 -24.20 -21.59 1.71
CA ILE A 62 -23.04 -22.48 1.53
C ILE A 62 -21.99 -21.88 0.59
N PRO A 63 -22.32 -21.38 -0.62
CA PRO A 63 -21.32 -20.81 -1.53
C PRO A 63 -20.60 -19.59 -0.93
N SER A 64 -21.32 -18.78 -0.16
CA SER A 64 -20.77 -17.59 0.51
C SER A 64 -19.83 -17.95 1.64
N LEU A 65 -20.12 -19.01 2.40
CA LEU A 65 -19.21 -19.55 3.42
C LEU A 65 -17.94 -20.14 2.79
N VAL A 66 -18.06 -20.83 1.65
CA VAL A 66 -16.89 -21.37 0.91
C VAL A 66 -15.99 -20.25 0.40
N LEU A 67 -16.55 -19.20 -0.20
CA LEU A 67 -15.76 -18.06 -0.68
C LEU A 67 -15.13 -17.28 0.48
N LEU A 68 -15.83 -17.12 1.61
CA LEU A 68 -15.26 -16.52 2.82
C LEU A 68 -14.08 -17.33 3.36
N ALA A 69 -14.20 -18.65 3.41
CA ALA A 69 -13.11 -19.53 3.82
C ALA A 69 -11.91 -19.40 2.88
N ALA A 70 -12.14 -19.41 1.56
CA ALA A 70 -11.09 -19.19 0.55
C ALA A 70 -10.39 -17.83 0.74
N PHE A 71 -11.15 -16.77 1.02
CA PHE A 71 -10.61 -15.44 1.32
C PHE A 71 -9.70 -15.45 2.54
N VAL A 72 -10.14 -16.06 3.65
CA VAL A 72 -9.33 -16.15 4.87
C VAL A 72 -8.05 -16.95 4.63
N VAL A 73 -8.12 -18.06 3.88
CA VAL A 73 -6.95 -18.89 3.52
C VAL A 73 -5.96 -18.08 2.69
N VAL A 74 -6.43 -17.44 1.61
CA VAL A 74 -5.58 -16.59 0.74
C VAL A 74 -4.92 -15.48 1.55
N TRP A 75 -5.66 -14.84 2.46
CA TRP A 75 -5.14 -13.73 3.26
C TRP A 75 -4.14 -14.16 4.35
N LYS A 76 -4.37 -15.32 4.97
CA LYS A 76 -3.51 -15.83 6.07
C LYS A 76 -2.29 -16.60 5.59
N VAL A 77 -2.44 -17.43 4.56
CA VAL A 77 -1.43 -18.38 4.11
C VAL A 77 -0.53 -17.76 3.05
N ILE A 78 -1.10 -16.98 2.13
CA ILE A 78 -0.32 -16.24 1.12
C ILE A 78 0.13 -14.93 1.76
N LYS A 79 1.03 -15.05 2.73
CA LYS A 79 1.80 -13.92 3.22
C LYS A 79 2.65 -13.44 2.05
N GLU A 80 2.67 -12.12 1.89
CA GLU A 80 3.64 -11.52 1.00
C GLU A 80 4.99 -11.87 1.62
N GLU A 81 5.76 -12.72 0.93
CA GLU A 81 7.15 -12.88 1.26
C GLU A 81 7.73 -11.47 1.20
N ARG A 82 8.00 -10.88 2.38
CA ARG A 82 8.89 -9.73 2.49
C ARG A 82 10.30 -10.27 2.20
N SER A 83 10.47 -10.76 0.99
CA SER A 83 11.72 -11.20 0.42
C SER A 83 12.41 -9.94 -0.06
N ALA A 84 13.13 -9.28 0.84
CA ALA A 84 14.57 -9.21 0.69
C ALA A 84 15.17 -8.64 1.97
N GLU A 85 16.46 -8.90 2.11
CA GLU A 85 17.42 -8.15 2.91
C GLU A 85 17.00 -6.69 3.11
N SER A 86 16.43 -6.39 4.28
CA SER A 86 16.05 -5.03 4.64
C SER A 86 17.31 -4.22 4.88
N VAL A 87 17.42 -3.05 4.26
CA VAL A 87 18.63 -2.23 4.34
C VAL A 87 18.38 -1.05 5.29
N PRO A 88 19.18 -0.86 6.36
CA PRO A 88 19.11 0.35 7.17
C PRO A 88 19.47 1.57 6.34
N VAL A 89 18.69 2.65 6.47
CA VAL A 89 18.90 3.88 5.70
C VAL A 89 18.77 5.13 6.57
N VAL A 90 19.36 6.23 6.11
CA VAL A 90 19.14 7.57 6.66
C VAL A 90 18.43 8.42 5.62
N ALA A 91 17.27 8.93 5.97
CA ALA A 91 16.45 9.75 5.09
C ALA A 91 16.49 11.22 5.50
N ARG A 92 16.67 12.13 4.54
CA ARG A 92 16.60 13.57 4.75
C ARG A 92 15.33 14.13 4.12
N THR A 93 14.57 14.90 4.89
CA THR A 93 13.38 15.59 4.38
C THR A 93 13.73 16.63 3.32
N LEU A 94 12.96 16.65 2.24
CA LEU A 94 13.09 17.59 1.14
C LEU A 94 12.13 18.77 1.30
N ALA A 95 12.55 19.93 0.82
CA ALA A 95 11.64 21.04 0.60
C ALA A 95 10.65 20.68 -0.52
N THR A 96 9.39 21.07 -0.35
CA THR A 96 8.37 20.97 -1.39
C THR A 96 7.55 22.26 -1.42
N SER A 97 7.10 22.65 -2.61
CA SER A 97 6.13 23.73 -2.83
C SER A 97 4.69 23.30 -2.54
N GLU A 98 4.45 21.99 -2.37
CA GLU A 98 3.12 21.45 -2.09
C GLU A 98 2.67 21.77 -0.67
N SER A 99 1.46 22.30 -0.55
CA SER A 99 0.83 22.53 0.76
C SER A 99 0.73 21.24 1.57
N PRO A 100 0.83 21.29 2.90
CA PRO A 100 0.58 20.12 3.74
C PRO A 100 -0.82 19.52 3.51
N TYR A 101 -1.80 20.36 3.16
CA TYR A 101 -3.19 19.94 2.93
C TYR A 101 -3.36 19.06 1.69
N SER A 102 -2.62 19.33 0.61
CA SER A 102 -2.64 18.52 -0.62
C SER A 102 -1.91 17.18 -0.46
N ARG A 103 -0.95 17.11 0.47
CA ARG A 103 -0.17 15.90 0.79
C ARG A 103 -0.78 15.04 1.89
N TYR A 104 -1.90 15.46 2.44
CA TYR A 104 -2.52 14.78 3.56
C TYR A 104 -3.52 13.73 3.08
N ILE A 105 -3.28 12.47 3.43
CA ILE A 105 -4.22 11.36 3.24
C ILE A 105 -5.28 11.46 4.34
N LYS A 106 -6.52 11.74 3.96
CA LYS A 106 -7.62 11.99 4.91
C LYS A 106 -8.36 10.74 5.37
N THR A 107 -8.22 9.62 4.66
CA THR A 107 -9.08 8.44 4.82
C THR A 107 -8.28 7.14 4.99
N GLY A 108 -8.90 6.17 5.65
CA GLY A 108 -8.36 4.81 5.83
C GLY A 108 -7.30 4.67 6.92
N SER A 109 -6.72 3.47 7.02
CA SER A 109 -5.66 3.12 7.98
C SER A 109 -4.33 3.84 7.72
N ASN A 110 -4.21 4.52 6.58
CA ASN A 110 -3.04 5.28 6.15
C ASN A 110 -3.26 6.80 6.26
N LYS A 111 -4.17 7.24 7.13
CA LYS A 111 -4.37 8.66 7.41
C LYS A 111 -3.07 9.30 7.91
N GLY A 112 -2.61 10.37 7.27
CA GLY A 112 -1.31 10.95 7.58
C GLY A 112 -0.80 11.92 6.54
N LEU A 113 0.41 12.44 6.77
CA LEU A 113 1.08 13.40 5.89
C LEU A 113 2.16 12.70 5.05
N LEU A 114 2.12 12.92 3.73
CA LEU A 114 3.18 12.50 2.83
C LEU A 114 4.34 13.50 2.84
N VAL A 115 5.55 13.02 3.12
CA VAL A 115 6.76 13.85 3.18
C VAL A 115 7.79 13.32 2.19
N PRO A 116 8.26 14.12 1.23
CA PRO A 116 9.30 13.71 0.31
C PRO A 116 10.65 13.67 1.03
N VAL A 117 11.44 12.63 0.74
CA VAL A 117 12.76 12.42 1.33
C VAL A 117 13.78 12.01 0.29
N VAL A 118 15.05 12.32 0.53
CA VAL A 118 16.20 11.65 -0.10
C VAL A 118 16.78 10.67 0.89
N VAL A 119 17.16 9.51 0.44
CA VAL A 119 17.60 8.39 1.26
C VAL A 119 19.03 8.04 0.89
N GLN A 120 19.85 7.83 1.91
CA GLN A 120 21.17 7.21 1.78
C GLN A 120 21.15 5.84 2.46
N PRO A 121 21.34 4.76 1.72
CA PRO A 121 21.60 3.43 2.28
C PRO A 121 22.90 3.36 3.06
N VAL A 122 22.90 2.59 4.16
CA VAL A 122 24.11 2.33 4.95
C VAL A 122 25.11 1.44 4.21
N ASP A 123 24.62 0.51 3.39
CA ASP A 123 25.42 -0.42 2.58
C ASP A 123 26.24 0.26 1.46
N GLY A 124 26.16 1.60 1.36
CA GLY A 124 26.88 2.39 0.36
C GLY A 124 26.24 2.41 -1.02
N SER A 125 25.06 1.80 -1.18
CA SER A 125 24.30 1.88 -2.44
C SER A 125 23.93 3.33 -2.79
N ASP A 126 23.61 3.55 -4.07
CA ASP A 126 23.29 4.88 -4.58
C ASP A 126 22.13 5.53 -3.81
N PRO A 127 22.21 6.85 -3.56
CA PRO A 127 21.11 7.58 -2.95
C PRO A 127 19.88 7.60 -3.85
N PHE A 128 18.70 7.67 -3.25
CA PHE A 128 17.44 7.72 -3.98
C PHE A 128 16.40 8.63 -3.34
N ARG A 129 15.35 8.97 -4.08
CA ARG A 129 14.18 9.70 -3.59
C ARG A 129 13.02 8.77 -3.29
N SER A 130 12.31 9.06 -2.21
CA SER A 130 11.10 8.36 -1.78
C SER A 130 10.13 9.32 -1.08
N VAL A 131 8.95 8.83 -0.73
CA VAL A 131 7.95 9.52 0.08
C VAL A 131 7.66 8.66 1.31
N ILE A 132 7.75 9.26 2.49
CA ILE A 132 7.32 8.64 3.75
C ILE A 132 5.92 9.09 4.12
N LEU A 133 5.18 8.21 4.79
CA LEU A 133 3.89 8.53 5.39
C LEU A 133 4.06 8.70 6.90
N LEU A 134 3.93 9.94 7.37
CA LEU A 134 3.81 10.22 8.79
C LEU A 134 2.36 9.97 9.21
N ARG A 135 2.11 8.80 9.82
CA ARG A 135 0.76 8.37 10.21
C ARG A 135 0.22 9.19 11.37
N GLN A 136 -1.07 9.53 11.30
CA GLN A 136 -1.78 10.12 12.43
C GLN A 136 -2.14 9.03 13.45
N THR A 137 -1.59 9.13 14.66
CA THR A 137 -1.96 8.26 15.78
C THR A 137 -2.80 9.03 16.79
N GLY A 138 -4.08 8.64 16.94
CA GLY A 138 -5.01 9.28 17.86
C GLY A 138 -5.49 10.67 17.38
N SER A 139 -5.72 11.59 18.32
CA SER A 139 -6.23 12.94 18.06
C SER A 139 -5.15 13.94 17.66
N TYR A 140 -3.86 13.61 17.83
CA TYR A 140 -2.76 14.52 17.52
C TYR A 140 -2.60 14.71 16.01
N GLN A 141 -2.55 15.96 15.56
CA GLN A 141 -2.25 16.25 14.16
C GLN A 141 -0.77 15.97 13.87
N VAL A 142 -0.51 15.36 12.72
CA VAL A 142 0.84 15.10 12.23
C VAL A 142 1.49 16.42 11.86
N ARG A 143 2.59 16.77 12.52
CA ARG A 143 3.37 17.96 12.20
C ARG A 143 4.41 17.62 11.14
N GLU A 144 4.52 18.48 10.13
CA GLU A 144 5.58 18.34 9.13
C GLU A 144 6.97 18.57 9.78
N PRO A 145 7.93 17.64 9.61
CA PRO A 145 9.29 17.84 10.05
C PRO A 145 9.95 18.98 9.28
N ALA A 146 10.91 19.65 9.90
CA ALA A 146 11.67 20.70 9.24
C ALA A 146 12.41 20.15 8.01
N VAL A 147 12.67 21.00 7.02
CA VAL A 147 13.47 20.63 5.86
C VAL A 147 14.89 20.32 6.31
N GLY A 148 15.47 19.23 5.80
CA GLY A 148 16.80 18.78 6.18
C GLY A 148 16.85 17.91 7.43
N THR A 149 15.72 17.64 8.10
CA THR A 149 15.65 16.67 9.19
C THR A 149 16.11 15.30 8.71
N LEU A 150 17.02 14.69 9.47
CA LEU A 150 17.51 13.33 9.25
C LEU A 150 16.64 12.35 10.06
N LEU A 151 16.14 11.33 9.38
CA LEU A 151 15.24 10.30 9.90
C LEU A 151 15.90 8.93 9.73
N MET A 152 15.85 8.13 10.78
CA MET A 152 16.38 6.76 10.79
C MET A 152 15.28 5.81 10.36
N LEU A 153 15.44 5.18 9.19
CA LEU A 153 14.42 4.33 8.59
C LEU A 153 15.07 3.05 8.06
N GLN A 154 14.26 2.11 7.60
CA GLN A 154 14.75 0.94 6.87
C GLN A 154 14.06 0.85 5.53
N GLN A 155 14.83 0.53 4.50
CA GLN A 155 14.30 0.10 3.22
C GLN A 155 13.67 -1.28 3.42
N VAL A 156 12.40 -1.42 3.06
CA VAL A 156 11.67 -2.69 3.22
C VAL A 156 12.31 -3.79 2.39
N GLU A 157 12.81 -3.42 1.21
CA GLU A 157 13.43 -4.31 0.24
C GLU A 157 14.52 -3.56 -0.54
N ARG A 158 15.70 -4.17 -0.66
CA ARG A 158 16.81 -3.57 -1.41
C ARG A 158 16.37 -3.21 -2.84
N GLY A 159 16.65 -1.98 -3.26
CA GLY A 159 16.28 -1.46 -4.59
C GLY A 159 14.85 -0.91 -4.71
N MET A 160 14.05 -0.97 -3.64
CA MET A 160 12.70 -0.42 -3.60
C MET A 160 12.62 0.89 -2.79
N GLY A 161 11.85 1.86 -3.25
CA GLY A 161 11.61 3.12 -2.56
C GLY A 161 10.78 2.99 -1.28
N GLU A 162 10.29 1.82 -0.90
CA GLU A 162 9.50 1.63 0.32
C GLU A 162 10.33 1.74 1.58
N LEU A 163 9.87 2.59 2.50
CA LEU A 163 10.52 2.85 3.77
C LEU A 163 9.60 2.49 4.92
N ALA A 164 10.17 1.88 5.95
CA ALA A 164 9.50 1.56 7.20
C ALA A 164 10.28 2.11 8.39
N ASN A 165 9.58 2.22 9.53
CA ASN A 165 10.25 2.48 10.80
C ASN A 165 11.16 1.30 11.16
N ILE A 166 12.28 1.61 11.78
CA ILE A 166 13.21 0.62 12.32
C ILE A 166 12.93 0.41 13.81
N ALA A 167 13.11 -0.83 14.28
CA ALA A 167 12.93 -1.16 15.71
C ALA A 167 14.12 -0.72 16.57
N GLN A 168 15.34 -0.79 16.03
CA GLN A 168 16.58 -0.43 16.71
C GLN A 168 17.53 0.26 15.72
N VAL A 169 18.07 1.40 16.10
CA VAL A 169 19.05 2.13 15.28
C VAL A 169 20.41 1.43 15.36
N THR A 170 21.02 1.12 14.22
CA THR A 170 22.32 0.47 14.20
C THR A 170 23.47 1.48 14.30
N PRO A 171 24.66 1.10 14.81
CA PRO A 171 25.80 2.01 14.93
C PRO A 171 26.26 2.61 13.61
N GLU A 172 26.19 1.84 12.52
CA GLU A 172 26.56 2.29 11.17
C GLU A 172 25.60 3.37 10.65
N GLN A 173 24.32 3.23 10.96
CA GLN A 173 23.28 4.20 10.64
C GLN A 173 23.53 5.51 11.40
N GLU A 174 23.91 5.42 12.67
CA GLU A 174 24.25 6.57 13.51
C GLU A 174 25.48 7.31 12.96
N ALA A 175 26.52 6.57 12.59
CA ALA A 175 27.72 7.12 11.95
C ALA A 175 27.38 7.80 10.61
N LEU A 176 26.48 7.22 9.81
CA LEU A 176 25.99 7.82 8.57
C LEU A 176 25.21 9.11 8.87
N ARG A 177 24.34 9.12 9.89
CA ARG A 177 23.58 10.31 10.31
C ARG A 177 24.51 11.45 10.71
N GLU A 178 25.53 11.18 11.53
CA GLU A 178 26.52 12.17 11.94
C GLU A 178 27.36 12.69 10.77
N ARG A 179 27.72 11.81 9.83
CA ARG A 179 28.45 12.20 8.62
C ARG A 179 27.60 13.12 7.73
N LEU A 180 26.33 12.78 7.52
CA LEU A 180 25.40 13.59 6.74
C LEU A 180 25.04 14.91 7.43
N ALA A 181 25.02 14.94 8.77
CA ALA A 181 24.83 16.18 9.53
C ALA A 181 26.01 17.16 9.34
N ARG A 182 27.25 16.63 9.31
CA ARG A 182 28.47 17.43 9.03
C ARG A 182 28.59 17.84 7.57
N HIS A 183 28.20 16.95 6.65
CA HIS A 183 28.35 17.15 5.20
C HIS A 183 27.03 16.94 4.45
N PRO A 184 26.04 17.83 4.62
CA PRO A 184 24.71 17.64 4.04
C PRO A 184 24.73 17.58 2.51
N ARG A 185 25.70 18.22 1.85
CA ARG A 185 25.81 18.21 0.37
C ARG A 185 26.15 16.83 -0.22
N GLN A 186 26.59 15.85 0.58
CA GLN A 186 26.82 14.49 0.11
C GLN A 186 25.55 13.83 -0.41
N LEU A 187 24.40 14.20 0.17
CA LEU A 187 23.11 13.67 -0.27
C LEU A 187 22.51 14.61 -1.32
N SER A 188 22.54 14.20 -2.58
CA SER A 188 22.02 15.01 -3.69
C SER A 188 20.49 15.05 -3.70
N ASN A 189 19.91 16.25 -3.83
CA ASN A 189 18.45 16.42 -4.00
C ASN A 189 17.95 15.88 -5.35
N ARG A 190 18.85 15.56 -6.29
CA ARG A 190 18.53 15.07 -7.65
C ARG A 190 18.64 13.55 -7.80
N ALA A 191 18.76 12.82 -6.71
CA ALA A 191 18.80 11.36 -6.73
C ALA A 191 17.60 10.75 -7.51
N PRO A 192 17.75 9.60 -8.19
CA PRO A 192 16.62 8.96 -8.88
C PRO A 192 15.54 8.55 -7.89
N ALA A 193 14.27 8.54 -8.32
CA ALA A 193 13.20 7.94 -7.53
C ALA A 193 13.24 6.42 -7.72
N LEU A 194 13.21 5.66 -6.62
CA LEU A 194 13.15 4.21 -6.69
C LEU A 194 11.70 3.70 -6.73
N PRO A 195 11.48 2.50 -7.28
CA PRO A 195 10.16 1.93 -7.39
C PRO A 195 9.52 1.63 -6.02
N MET A 196 8.25 2.00 -5.83
CA MET A 196 7.43 1.70 -4.65
C MET A 196 6.30 0.74 -5.06
N ARG A 197 6.04 -0.29 -4.27
CA ARG A 197 4.93 -1.20 -4.53
C ARG A 197 3.61 -0.51 -4.22
N ARG A 198 2.68 -0.69 -5.15
CA ARG A 198 1.28 -0.40 -4.93
C ARG A 198 0.65 -1.42 -3.99
N GLY A 199 -0.43 -1.00 -3.34
CA GLY A 199 -1.22 -1.91 -2.52
C GLY A 199 -1.79 -3.04 -3.36
N SER A 200 -1.86 -4.26 -2.79
CA SER A 200 -2.34 -5.46 -3.48
C SER A 200 -3.77 -5.37 -4.02
N LEU A 201 -4.59 -4.45 -3.51
CA LEU A 201 -5.96 -4.20 -3.96
C LEU A 201 -6.09 -2.98 -4.89
N GLU A 202 -4.98 -2.33 -5.25
CA GLU A 202 -5.03 -1.13 -6.08
C GLU A 202 -5.44 -1.49 -7.51
N ARG A 203 -6.46 -0.79 -8.03
CA ARG A 203 -7.11 -1.09 -9.33
C ARG A 203 -6.40 -0.42 -10.51
N LYS A 204 -5.07 -0.32 -10.44
CA LYS A 204 -4.23 0.24 -11.49
C LYS A 204 -3.14 -0.79 -11.84
N PRO A 205 -2.92 -1.10 -13.12
CA PRO A 205 -3.53 -0.53 -14.33
C PRO A 205 -4.98 -1.01 -14.57
N ALA A 206 -5.62 -0.58 -15.67
CA ALA A 206 -7.03 -0.85 -15.96
C ALA A 206 -7.39 -2.35 -16.01
N SER A 207 -6.45 -3.23 -16.41
CA SER A 207 -6.63 -4.69 -16.34
C SER A 207 -6.93 -5.16 -14.91
N ALA A 208 -6.26 -4.55 -13.93
CA ALA A 208 -6.46 -4.80 -12.51
C ALA A 208 -7.82 -4.27 -12.01
N ALA A 209 -8.43 -3.30 -12.68
CA ALA A 209 -9.82 -2.90 -12.39
C ALA A 209 -10.83 -3.89 -13.01
N LEU A 210 -10.56 -4.34 -14.24
CA LEU A 210 -11.40 -5.31 -14.94
C LEU A 210 -11.44 -6.65 -14.19
N GLU A 211 -10.29 -7.16 -13.75
CA GLU A 211 -10.19 -8.38 -12.95
C GLU A 211 -11.01 -8.30 -11.65
N TRP A 212 -10.96 -7.15 -10.96
CA TRP A 212 -11.77 -6.92 -9.77
C TRP A 212 -13.26 -7.01 -10.07
N TRP A 213 -13.75 -6.28 -11.07
CA TRP A 213 -15.18 -6.24 -11.39
C TRP A 213 -15.71 -7.56 -11.94
N LEU A 214 -14.92 -8.27 -12.76
CA LEU A 214 -15.26 -9.61 -13.21
C LEU A 214 -15.36 -10.60 -12.05
N SER A 215 -14.45 -10.51 -11.08
CA SER A 215 -14.49 -11.37 -9.90
C SER A 215 -15.72 -11.10 -9.03
N VAL A 216 -16.09 -9.82 -8.86
CA VAL A 216 -17.36 -9.43 -8.19
C VAL A 216 -18.57 -9.99 -8.93
N ALA A 217 -18.64 -9.81 -10.25
CA ALA A 217 -19.75 -10.30 -11.06
C ALA A 217 -19.86 -11.84 -11.02
N ALA A 218 -18.72 -12.54 -11.13
CA ALA A 218 -18.65 -13.99 -11.05
C ALA A 218 -19.09 -14.52 -9.67
N GLY A 219 -18.63 -13.88 -8.58
CA GLY A 219 -19.05 -14.23 -7.23
C GLY A 219 -20.55 -14.06 -7.00
N ALA A 220 -21.12 -12.95 -7.48
CA ALA A 220 -22.57 -12.69 -7.39
C ALA A 220 -23.37 -13.69 -8.23
N GLY A 221 -22.95 -13.91 -9.48
CA GLY A 221 -23.61 -14.85 -10.39
C GLY A 221 -23.58 -16.29 -9.89
N LEU A 222 -22.47 -16.71 -9.28
CA LEU A 222 -22.36 -18.05 -8.68
C LEU A 222 -23.42 -18.25 -7.60
N VAL A 223 -23.59 -17.30 -6.68
CA VAL A 223 -24.62 -17.42 -5.64
C VAL A 223 -26.03 -17.43 -6.23
N ILE A 224 -26.31 -16.55 -7.20
CA ILE A 224 -27.64 -16.46 -7.84
C ILE A 224 -27.99 -17.76 -8.58
N LEU A 225 -27.03 -18.42 -9.23
CA LEU A 225 -27.26 -19.69 -9.94
C LEU A 225 -27.61 -20.85 -9.00
N PHE A 226 -27.15 -20.80 -7.75
CA PHE A 226 -27.39 -21.83 -6.74
C PHE A 226 -28.49 -21.48 -5.73
N ALA A 227 -29.15 -20.32 -5.88
CA ALA A 227 -30.23 -19.86 -5.03
C ALA A 227 -31.62 -20.16 -5.62
#